data_AF-A0A3D5Q7D9-F1
#
_entry.id   AF-A0A3D5Q7D9-F1
#
_cell.length_a   1.000
_cell.length_b   1.000
_cell.length_c   1.000
_cell.angle_alpha   90.00
_cell.angle_beta   90.00
_cell.angle_gamma   90.00
#
_symmetry.space_group_name_H-M   'P 1'
#
loop_
_entity.id
_entity.type
_entity.pdbx_description
1 polymer ?
#
loop_
_entity_poly.entity_id
_entity_poly.type
_entity_poly.pdbx_seq_one_letter_code
_entity_poly.pdbx_strand_id
1 'polypeptide(L)'
;DRSFWIGLWGGGGLLLWWLVASVIGFKKKSRVVPTRFNRQRREVCFVPRGHQEPIFVPWEELVAWVTEARGVTEYGVQRQYGFGVGFVHPQTGEKYTLEFQAYGLPQAISNWEAIRAYMEYEVHTLKEIQDPLELQGPDDPPW
;
A
#
# COMPACT_ATOMS: atom_id res chain seq x y z
N ASP A 1 -6.33 -31.69 41.25
CA ASP A 1 -6.30 -30.21 41.43
C ASP A 1 -5.05 -29.46 40.99
N ARG A 2 -3.82 -29.94 41.15
CA ARG A 2 -2.64 -29.16 40.68
C ARG A 2 -2.56 -29.00 39.15
N SER A 3 -2.96 -30.02 38.39
CA SER A 3 -2.88 -30.02 36.93
C SER A 3 -3.79 -28.97 36.28
N PHE A 4 -4.96 -28.71 36.87
CA PHE A 4 -5.89 -27.67 36.42
C PHE A 4 -5.29 -26.27 36.60
N TRP A 5 -4.73 -25.98 37.77
CA TRP A 5 -4.07 -24.69 38.04
C TRP A 5 -2.83 -24.48 37.16
N ILE A 6 -2.03 -25.52 36.92
CA ILE A 6 -0.88 -25.44 35.99
C ILE A 6 -1.33 -25.13 34.56
N GLY A 7 -2.40 -25.76 34.08
CA GLY A 7 -2.97 -25.47 32.76
C GLY A 7 -3.54 -24.05 32.63
N LEU A 8 -4.23 -23.56 33.66
CA LEU A 8 -4.81 -22.22 33.69
C LEU A 8 -3.71 -21.13 33.67
N TRP A 9 -2.68 -21.27 34.52
CA TRP A 9 -1.56 -20.33 34.57
C TRP A 9 -0.66 -20.42 33.32
N GLY A 10 -0.40 -21.62 32.80
CA GLY A 10 0.37 -21.82 31.57
C GLY A 10 -0.33 -21.25 30.35
N GLY A 11 -1.62 -21.54 30.18
CA GLY A 11 -2.43 -21.00 29.09
C GLY A 11 -2.60 -19.49 29.17
N GLY A 12 -2.89 -18.96 30.37
CA GLY A 12 -2.98 -17.52 30.62
C GLY A 12 -1.66 -16.79 30.32
N GLY A 13 -0.53 -17.38 30.74
CA GLY A 13 0.81 -16.84 30.46
C GLY A 13 1.12 -16.76 28.97
N LEU A 14 0.80 -17.82 28.20
CA LEU A 14 0.99 -17.84 26.75
C LEU A 14 0.10 -16.83 26.03
N LEU A 15 -1.17 -16.71 26.44
CA LEU A 15 -2.10 -15.72 25.88
C LEU A 15 -1.62 -14.29 26.16
N LEU A 16 -1.19 -13.98 27.38
CA LEU A 16 -0.65 -12.67 27.72
C LEU A 16 0.63 -12.35 26.93
N TRP A 17 1.54 -13.31 26.80
CA TRP A 17 2.74 -13.15 25.99
C TRP A 17 2.41 -12.88 24.52
N TRP A 18 1.45 -13.63 23.96
CA TRP A 18 0.97 -13.42 22.59
C TRP A 18 0.33 -12.05 22.38
N LEU A 19 -0.51 -11.60 23.32
CA LEU A 19 -1.14 -10.27 23.29
C LEU A 19 -0.09 -9.16 23.35
N VAL A 20 0.91 -9.28 24.24
CA VAL A 20 2.01 -8.29 24.33
C VAL A 20 2.80 -8.24 23.03
N ALA A 21 3.18 -9.38 22.46
CA ALA A 21 3.87 -9.44 21.17
C ALA A 21 3.04 -8.81 20.05
N SER A 22 1.73 -9.05 20.05
CA SER A 22 0.79 -8.50 19.06
C SER A 22 0.66 -6.98 19.17
N VAL A 23 0.56 -6.44 20.40
CA VAL A 23 0.50 -5.00 20.65
C VAL A 23 1.81 -4.31 20.25
N ILE A 24 2.96 -4.90 20.55
CA ILE A 24 4.27 -4.38 20.12
C ILE A 24 4.35 -4.37 18.58
N GLY A 25 3.92 -5.45 17.94
CA GLY A 25 3.85 -5.54 16.47
C GLY A 25 2.93 -4.48 15.87
N PHE A 26 1.76 -4.25 16.46
CA PHE A 26 0.82 -3.23 16.01
C PHE A 26 1.38 -1.81 16.16
N LYS A 27 1.99 -1.49 17.31
CA LYS A 27 2.64 -0.20 17.54
C LYS A 27 3.75 0.07 16.52
N LYS A 28 4.55 -0.94 16.17
CA LYS A 28 5.61 -0.80 15.15
C LYS A 28 5.05 -0.43 13.77
N LYS A 29 3.87 -0.96 13.40
CA LYS A 29 3.19 -0.64 12.13
C LYS A 29 2.61 0.78 12.13
N SER A 30 2.03 1.22 13.25
CA SER A 30 1.42 2.57 13.38
C SER A 30 2.40 3.73 13.22
N ARG A 31 3.71 3.48 13.37
CA ARG A 31 4.76 4.51 13.23
C ARG A 31 5.11 4.82 11.77
N VAL A 32 4.63 4.04 10.81
CA VAL A 32 4.88 4.31 9.39
C VAL A 32 3.91 5.42 8.94
N VAL A 33 4.46 6.59 8.63
CA VAL A 33 3.67 7.68 8.06
C VAL A 33 3.34 7.33 6.60
N PRO A 34 2.07 7.35 6.20
CA PRO A 34 1.69 7.04 4.82
C PRO A 34 2.23 8.11 3.87
N THR A 35 2.65 7.69 2.68
CA THR A 35 2.99 8.60 1.58
C THR A 35 1.77 9.44 1.22
N ARG A 36 1.96 10.75 1.05
CA ARG A 36 0.87 11.67 0.72
C ARG A 36 1.12 12.31 -0.64
N PHE A 37 0.07 12.35 -1.44
CA PHE A 37 0.07 13.02 -2.74
C PHE A 37 -0.61 14.38 -2.57
N ASN A 38 0.06 15.45 -2.99
CA ASN A 38 -0.48 16.80 -2.94
C ASN A 38 -0.64 17.33 -4.36
N ARG A 39 -1.90 17.39 -4.80
CA ARG A 39 -2.27 17.79 -6.16
C ARG A 39 -1.94 19.25 -6.47
N GLN A 40 -2.22 20.18 -5.55
CA GLN A 40 -2.09 21.63 -5.81
C GLN A 40 -0.64 22.05 -6.08
N ARG A 41 0.32 21.42 -5.40
CA ARG A 41 1.75 21.71 -5.56
C ARG A 41 2.44 20.72 -6.48
N ARG A 42 1.71 19.73 -7.02
CA ARG A 42 2.24 18.63 -7.83
C ARG A 42 3.45 17.98 -7.16
N GLU A 43 3.31 17.63 -5.88
CA GLU A 43 4.38 17.07 -5.07
C GLU A 43 3.92 15.81 -4.32
N VAL A 44 4.86 14.91 -4.04
CA VAL A 44 4.66 13.69 -3.27
C VAL A 44 5.56 13.73 -2.04
N CYS A 45 4.96 13.49 -0.88
CA CYS A 45 5.65 13.49 0.41
C CYS A 45 5.98 12.06 0.82
N PHE A 46 7.27 11.74 0.86
CA PHE A 46 7.80 10.49 1.38
C PHE A 46 8.33 10.67 2.80
N VAL A 47 8.02 9.74 3.69
CA VAL A 47 8.60 9.67 5.03
C VAL A 47 9.25 8.30 5.18
N PRO A 48 10.55 8.17 4.87
CA PRO A 48 11.23 6.89 4.95
C PRO A 48 11.28 6.37 6.39
N ARG A 49 11.25 5.04 6.55
CA ARG A 49 11.32 4.41 7.88
C ARG A 49 12.61 4.81 8.58
N GLY A 50 12.50 5.59 9.65
CA GLY A 50 13.64 6.01 10.48
C GLY A 50 14.06 7.47 10.28
N HIS A 51 13.61 8.13 9.21
CA HIS A 51 13.77 9.57 9.04
C HIS A 51 12.54 10.28 9.62
N GLN A 52 12.78 11.32 10.43
CA GLN A 52 11.69 12.15 10.98
C GLN A 52 11.27 13.26 10.01
N GLU A 53 12.15 13.61 9.06
CA GLU A 53 11.91 14.70 8.12
C GLU A 53 11.20 14.18 6.86
N PRO A 54 10.11 14.85 6.44
CA PRO A 54 9.43 14.54 5.20
C PRO A 54 10.25 15.00 3.99
N ILE A 55 10.38 14.13 3.00
CA ILE A 55 11.00 14.45 1.71
C ILE A 55 9.88 14.78 0.72
N PHE A 56 9.89 16.01 0.22
CA PHE A 56 8.97 16.45 -0.83
C PHE A 56 9.63 16.28 -2.19
N VAL A 57 8.94 15.60 -3.09
CA VAL A 57 9.43 15.26 -4.43
C VAL A 57 8.45 15.79 -5.47
N PRO A 58 8.90 16.50 -6.50
CA PRO A 58 8.04 16.89 -7.63
C PRO A 58 7.43 15.66 -8.29
N TRP A 59 6.17 15.75 -8.71
CA TRP A 59 5.47 14.68 -9.40
C TRP A 59 6.19 14.23 -10.67
N GLU A 60 6.82 15.17 -11.37
CA GLU A 60 7.54 14.96 -12.62
C GLU A 60 8.81 14.10 -12.46
N GLU A 61 9.35 14.02 -11.24
CA GLU A 61 10.52 13.19 -10.92
C GLU A 61 10.15 11.80 -10.40
N LEU A 62 8.86 11.56 -10.15
CA LEU A 62 8.38 10.29 -9.63
C LEU A 62 8.40 9.21 -10.73
N VAL A 63 9.01 8.08 -10.42
CA VAL A 63 9.01 6.90 -11.31
C VAL A 63 8.08 5.85 -10.73
N ALA A 64 7.24 5.27 -11.58
CA ALA A 64 6.40 4.12 -11.26
C ALA A 64 6.83 2.89 -12.05
N TRP A 65 6.71 1.71 -11.45
CA TRP A 65 7.00 0.44 -12.11
C TRP A 65 6.07 -0.67 -11.64
N VAL A 66 5.96 -1.70 -12.47
CA VAL A 66 5.29 -2.95 -12.14
C VAL A 66 6.32 -4.07 -12.14
N THR A 67 6.33 -4.88 -11.09
CA THR A 67 7.20 -6.05 -10.97
C THR A 67 6.36 -7.30 -11.09
N GLU A 68 6.80 -8.25 -11.91
CA GLU A 68 6.23 -9.60 -11.98
C GLU A 68 7.26 -10.60 -11.44
N ALA A 69 6.86 -11.39 -10.45
CA ALA A 69 7.61 -12.53 -9.96
C ALA A 69 6.88 -13.82 -10.34
N ARG A 70 7.60 -14.75 -10.96
CA ARG A 70 7.05 -16.04 -11.40
C ARG A 70 7.78 -17.19 -10.70
N GLY A 71 7.05 -17.93 -9.89
CA GLY A 71 7.50 -19.18 -9.29
C GLY A 71 6.94 -20.38 -10.05
N VAL A 72 7.80 -21.33 -10.42
CA VAL A 72 7.37 -22.62 -10.97
C VAL A 72 7.42 -23.64 -9.84
N THR A 73 6.29 -24.27 -9.55
CA THR A 73 6.17 -25.33 -8.54
C THR A 73 5.58 -26.58 -9.18
N GLU A 74 5.67 -27.73 -8.50
CA GLU A 74 5.05 -28.99 -8.94
C GLU A 74 3.51 -28.85 -9.11
N TYR A 75 2.89 -27.92 -8.40
CA TYR A 75 1.46 -27.61 -8.47
C TYR A 75 1.09 -26.54 -9.50
N GLY A 76 2.04 -26.10 -10.32
CA GLY A 76 1.84 -25.12 -11.38
C GLY A 76 2.62 -23.83 -11.20
N VAL A 77 2.24 -22.81 -11.98
CA VAL A 77 2.92 -21.52 -12.06
C VAL A 77 2.23 -20.52 -11.14
N GLN A 78 2.92 -20.08 -10.09
CA GLN A 78 2.47 -18.98 -9.26
C GLN A 78 3.04 -17.66 -9.80
N ARG A 79 2.16 -16.69 -10.07
CA ARG A 79 2.55 -15.32 -10.45
C ARG A 79 2.20 -14.37 -9.33
N GLN A 80 3.11 -13.49 -8.98
CA GLN A 80 2.91 -12.41 -8.04
C GLN A 80 3.23 -11.10 -8.75
N TYR A 81 2.36 -10.12 -8.59
CA TYR A 81 2.56 -8.79 -9.15
C TYR A 81 2.82 -7.81 -8.01
N GLY A 82 3.65 -6.81 -8.28
CA GLY A 82 3.92 -5.70 -7.38
C GLY A 82 3.82 -4.41 -8.16
N PHE A 83 3.30 -3.37 -7.52
CA PHE A 83 3.40 -2.02 -8.03
C PHE A 83 4.27 -1.21 -7.09
N GLY A 84 5.19 -0.44 -7.68
CA GLY A 84 6.11 0.41 -6.96
C GLY A 84 6.11 1.83 -7.48
N VAL A 85 6.25 2.79 -6.58
CA VAL A 85 6.59 4.19 -6.89
C VAL A 85 7.82 4.60 -6.11
N GLY A 86 8.64 5.46 -6.68
CA GLY A 86 9.81 5.95 -6.00
C GLY A 86 10.56 6.99 -6.79
N PHE A 87 11.66 7.44 -6.20
CA PHE A 87 12.56 8.41 -6.79
C PHE A 87 13.98 8.14 -6.30
N VAL A 88 14.94 8.72 -7.01
CA VAL A 88 16.35 8.72 -6.61
C VAL A 88 16.65 10.11 -6.08
N HIS A 89 17.08 10.24 -4.83
CA HIS A 89 17.38 11.55 -4.28
C HIS A 89 18.63 12.14 -4.97
N PRO A 90 18.55 13.31 -5.63
CA PRO A 90 19.66 13.84 -6.41
C PRO A 90 20.91 14.18 -5.59
N GLN A 91 20.77 14.45 -4.28
CA GLN A 91 21.89 14.86 -3.42
C GLN A 91 22.58 13.69 -2.74
N THR A 92 21.83 12.69 -2.25
CA THR A 92 22.40 11.51 -1.58
C THR A 92 22.59 10.31 -2.51
N GLY A 93 21.92 10.30 -3.67
CA GLY A 93 21.87 9.15 -4.57
C GLY A 93 21.07 7.96 -4.01
N GLU A 94 20.41 8.12 -2.86
CA GLU A 94 19.62 7.05 -2.25
C GLU A 94 18.30 6.85 -2.99
N LYS A 95 17.93 5.57 -3.19
CA LYS A 95 16.67 5.18 -3.80
C LYS A 95 15.60 5.04 -2.72
N TYR A 96 14.56 5.84 -2.81
CA TYR A 96 13.40 5.73 -1.94
C TYR A 96 12.26 5.09 -2.72
N THR A 97 11.77 3.94 -2.23
CA THR A 97 10.71 3.18 -2.89
C THR A 97 9.56 2.89 -1.93
N LEU A 98 8.35 2.93 -2.49
CA LEU A 98 7.13 2.43 -1.89
C LEU A 98 6.61 1.33 -2.81
N GLU A 99 6.58 0.09 -2.33
CA GLU A 99 6.11 -1.05 -3.09
C GLU A 99 4.95 -1.72 -2.34
N PHE A 100 3.93 -2.10 -3.09
CA PHE A 100 2.81 -2.89 -2.59
C PHE A 100 2.48 -4.04 -3.52
N GLN A 101 2.00 -5.13 -2.92
CA GLN A 101 1.62 -6.32 -3.65
C GLN A 101 0.30 -6.09 -4.38
N ALA A 102 0.25 -6.44 -5.66
CA ALA A 102 -0.96 -6.48 -6.47
C ALA A 102 -1.33 -7.94 -6.76
N TYR A 103 -2.61 -8.26 -6.71
CA TYR A 103 -3.09 -9.63 -6.94
C TYR A 103 -3.19 -9.98 -8.43
N GLY A 104 -2.99 -9.01 -9.31
CA GLY A 104 -2.95 -9.20 -10.76
C GLY A 104 -2.32 -8.01 -11.47
N LEU A 105 -1.82 -8.25 -12.68
CA LEU A 105 -1.30 -7.20 -13.55
C LEU A 105 -2.33 -6.07 -13.79
N PRO A 106 -3.62 -6.34 -14.08
CA PRO A 106 -4.60 -5.28 -14.29
C PRO A 106 -4.78 -4.39 -13.05
N GLN A 107 -4.67 -4.98 -11.85
CA GLN A 107 -4.78 -4.23 -10.60
C GLN A 107 -3.58 -3.32 -10.38
N ALA A 108 -2.36 -3.78 -10.68
CA ALA A 108 -1.15 -2.96 -10.60
C ALA A 108 -1.24 -1.74 -11.51
N ILE A 109 -1.71 -1.93 -12.75
CA ILE A 109 -1.91 -0.85 -13.72
C ILE A 109 -3.03 0.09 -13.28
N SER A 110 -4.16 -0.45 -12.82
CA SER A 110 -5.30 0.33 -12.31
C SER A 110 -4.89 1.24 -11.15
N ASN A 111 -4.04 0.76 -10.24
CA ASN A 111 -3.51 1.57 -9.15
C ASN A 111 -2.66 2.75 -9.65
N TRP A 112 -1.85 2.55 -10.69
CA TRP A 112 -1.10 3.65 -11.31
C TRP A 112 -2.04 4.67 -11.95
N GLU A 113 -2.99 4.19 -12.75
CA GLU A 113 -3.95 5.05 -13.45
C GLU A 113 -4.81 5.85 -12.47
N ALA A 114 -5.19 5.28 -11.33
CA ALA A 114 -5.92 6.00 -10.28
C ALA A 114 -5.09 7.14 -9.67
N ILE A 115 -3.81 6.91 -9.39
CA ILE A 115 -2.91 7.95 -8.86
C ILE A 115 -2.68 9.03 -9.90
N ARG A 116 -2.38 8.63 -11.15
CA ARG A 116 -2.17 9.54 -12.27
C ARG A 116 -3.41 10.38 -12.53
N ALA A 117 -4.59 9.77 -12.51
CA ALA A 117 -5.84 10.49 -12.69
C ALA A 117 -6.10 11.49 -11.57
N TYR A 118 -5.80 11.14 -10.31
CA TYR A 118 -5.88 12.08 -9.20
C TYR A 118 -4.90 13.26 -9.34
N MET A 119 -3.68 13.02 -9.81
CA MET A 119 -2.63 14.04 -9.91
C MET A 119 -2.76 14.92 -11.17
N GLU A 120 -3.14 14.34 -12.30
CA GLU A 120 -3.18 15.00 -13.61
C GLU A 120 -4.58 15.49 -13.99
N TYR A 121 -5.62 14.71 -13.70
CA TYR A 121 -7.00 15.03 -14.11
C TYR A 121 -7.81 15.61 -12.92
N GLU A 122 -8.74 16.53 -13.19
CA GLU A 122 -9.72 17.03 -12.20
C GLU A 122 -10.80 15.98 -11.92
N VAL A 123 -10.39 14.78 -11.55
CA VAL A 123 -11.31 13.69 -11.25
C VAL A 123 -11.63 13.71 -9.77
N HIS A 124 -12.88 14.02 -9.47
CA HIS A 124 -13.38 14.18 -8.10
C HIS A 124 -14.24 13.01 -7.66
N THR A 125 -14.78 12.23 -8.59
CA THR A 125 -15.65 11.09 -8.29
C THR A 125 -15.37 9.87 -9.17
N LEU A 126 -15.67 8.68 -8.64
CA LEU A 126 -15.57 7.43 -9.42
C LEU A 126 -16.53 7.44 -10.62
N LYS A 127 -17.69 8.10 -10.47
CA LYS A 127 -18.71 8.22 -11.51
C LYS A 127 -18.16 8.95 -12.74
N GLU A 128 -17.37 10.01 -12.55
CA GLU A 128 -16.71 10.71 -13.67
C GLU A 128 -15.75 9.81 -14.46
N ILE A 129 -15.14 8.80 -13.82
CA ILE A 129 -14.24 7.84 -14.48
C ILE A 129 -15.02 6.75 -15.22
N GLN A 130 -16.02 6.17 -14.55
CA GLN A 130 -16.74 5.00 -15.03
C GLN A 130 -17.84 5.33 -16.03
N ASP A 131 -18.48 6.49 -15.85
CA ASP A 131 -19.61 6.94 -16.65
C ASP A 131 -19.44 8.41 -17.08
N PRO A 132 -18.44 8.69 -17.94
CA PRO A 132 -18.18 10.06 -18.42
C PRO A 132 -19.30 10.62 -19.31
N LEU A 133 -20.24 9.78 -19.75
CA LEU A 133 -21.34 10.14 -20.65
C LEU A 133 -22.71 10.08 -19.96
N GLU A 134 -22.75 9.89 -18.64
CA GLU A 134 -23.99 9.77 -17.85
C GLU A 134 -24.98 8.74 -18.43
N LEU A 135 -24.45 7.64 -18.99
CA LEU A 135 -25.23 6.58 -19.61
C LEU A 135 -25.93 5.68 -18.59
N GLN A 136 -25.52 5.74 -17.32
CA GLN A 136 -26.05 4.89 -16.26
C GLN A 136 -27.40 5.43 -15.75
N GLY A 137 -28.44 4.61 -15.92
CA GLY A 137 -29.81 4.94 -15.53
C GLY A 137 -30.13 4.66 -14.05
N PRO A 138 -31.27 5.16 -13.54
CA PRO A 138 -31.71 4.92 -12.15
C PRO A 138 -31.95 3.44 -11.82
N ASP A 139 -32.25 2.62 -12.82
CA ASP A 139 -32.60 1.19 -12.70
C ASP A 139 -31.41 0.25 -12.96
N ASP A 140 -30.23 0.78 -13.29
CA ASP A 140 -29.05 -0.05 -13.52
C ASP A 140 -28.49 -0.59 -12.19
N PRO A 141 -28.01 -1.84 -12.16
CA PRO A 141 -27.49 -2.44 -10.95
C PRO A 141 -26.28 -1.65 -10.42
N PRO A 142 -26.17 -1.45 -9.09
CA PRO A 142 -25.01 -0.81 -8.50
C PRO A 142 -23.83 -1.79 -8.57
N TRP A 143 -22.78 -1.43 -9.30
CA TRP A 143 -21.47 -2.08 -9.22
C TRP A 143 -20.60 -1.40 -8.17
#